data_AF-A0A5M3ZDS9-F1
#
_entry.id   AF-A0A5M3ZDS9-F1
#
_cell.length_a   1.000
_cell.length_b   1.000
_cell.length_c   1.000
_cell.angle_alpha   90.00
_cell.angle_beta   90.00
_cell.angle_gamma   90.00
#
_symmetry.space_group_name_H-M   'P 1'
#
loop_
_entity.id
_entity.type
_entity.pdbx_description
1 polymer ?
#
loop_
_entity_poly.entity_id
_entity_poly.type
_entity_poly.pdbx_seq_one_letter_code
_entity_poly.pdbx_strand_id
1 'polypeptide(L)'
;MDKHGTSQSLRRSKHAIDFGSSIPGLFDGPAGRVARVSGLIVQLMHCPRKPSGASLANIAGWRHSSCPLPSGYSLLCINGPRWEPSDCWFRPSKKSPHVKVLMRSSIEAKEGEPSREEIFVIAYMMIHRLQSEGMDKHVIAPVMLLSIMAECHGRILIAYCDGGKLATQMSGLHCFYSRYQDSYTLMMRYLAAGDEGDTTTLLAKRGP
;
A
#
# COMPACT_ATOMS: atom_id res chain seq x y z
N MET A 1 -40.04 10.44 -13.14
CA MET A 1 -39.00 9.85 -14.00
C MET A 1 -38.09 11.00 -14.42
N ASP A 2 -36.80 11.05 -14.06
CA ASP A 2 -35.99 10.05 -13.37
C ASP A 2 -34.97 10.61 -12.37
N LYS A 3 -34.43 9.74 -11.52
CA LYS A 3 -33.46 10.06 -10.46
C LYS A 3 -32.06 9.55 -10.83
N HIS A 4 -31.13 10.45 -11.14
CA HIS A 4 -29.70 10.11 -11.25
C HIS A 4 -28.84 11.00 -10.35
N GLY A 5 -28.71 10.59 -9.08
CA GLY A 5 -27.65 11.06 -8.20
C GLY A 5 -26.41 10.20 -8.38
N THR A 6 -25.48 10.62 -9.23
CA THR A 6 -24.23 9.88 -9.49
C THR A 6 -23.11 10.39 -8.60
N SER A 7 -22.87 9.71 -7.47
CA SER A 7 -21.70 9.98 -6.63
C SER A 7 -20.44 9.40 -7.28
N GLN A 8 -19.51 10.25 -7.69
CA GLN A 8 -18.09 9.88 -7.82
C GLN A 8 -17.30 10.60 -6.74
N SER A 9 -16.47 9.84 -6.01
CA SER A 9 -15.55 10.36 -5.00
C SER A 9 -14.13 9.87 -5.34
N LEU A 10 -13.10 10.73 -5.19
CA LEU A 10 -12.47 11.39 -6.36
C LEU A 10 -13.47 12.45 -6.89
N ARG A 11 -13.38 13.77 -6.67
CA ARG A 11 -12.30 14.79 -6.55
C ARG A 11 -12.82 15.94 -5.61
N ARG A 12 -12.25 17.10 -5.25
CA ARG A 12 -10.95 17.86 -5.21
C ARG A 12 -11.19 19.06 -4.23
N SER A 13 -10.29 19.99 -3.88
CA SER A 13 -8.89 20.02 -3.38
C SER A 13 -8.40 21.49 -3.36
N LYS A 14 -7.52 21.93 -2.43
CA LYS A 14 -6.55 23.06 -2.57
C LYS A 14 -5.75 23.36 -1.27
N HIS A 15 -4.42 23.45 -1.39
CA HIS A 15 -3.46 24.43 -0.81
C HIS A 15 -2.03 23.87 -0.94
N ALA A 16 -1.01 24.73 -0.93
CA ALA A 16 0.38 24.36 -1.26
C ALA A 16 1.32 24.46 -0.06
N ILE A 17 2.38 23.63 -0.06
CA ILE A 17 3.52 23.66 0.85
C ILE A 17 4.77 23.38 0.00
N ASP A 18 5.85 24.12 0.24
CA ASP A 18 7.13 23.98 -0.46
C ASP A 18 8.11 23.06 0.31
N PHE A 19 8.97 22.35 -0.41
CA PHE A 19 10.02 21.47 0.13
C PHE A 19 11.25 21.51 -0.79
N GLY A 20 12.37 22.01 -0.25
CA GLY A 20 13.49 22.52 -1.04
C GLY A 20 14.46 21.50 -1.66
N SER A 21 15.23 22.02 -2.63
CA SER A 21 16.51 21.52 -3.19
C SER A 21 16.68 19.99 -3.38
N SER A 22 16.63 19.54 -4.64
CA SER A 22 17.01 18.18 -5.05
C SER A 22 18.54 18.00 -5.16
N ILE A 23 19.03 16.78 -4.91
CA ILE A 23 20.35 16.34 -5.38
C ILE A 23 20.25 16.03 -6.89
N PRO A 24 21.13 16.57 -7.77
CA PRO A 24 21.04 16.36 -9.21
C PRO A 24 21.46 14.94 -9.65
N GLY A 25 20.90 14.46 -10.78
CA GLY A 25 21.54 13.45 -11.64
C GLY A 25 20.93 12.05 -11.75
N LEU A 26 19.96 11.64 -10.92
CA LEU A 26 19.50 10.24 -10.86
C LEU A 26 18.05 9.98 -11.33
N PHE A 27 17.31 11.00 -11.79
CA PHE A 27 15.83 10.98 -11.72
C PHE A 27 15.04 10.88 -13.03
N ASP A 28 15.68 10.88 -14.20
CA ASP A 28 14.94 10.92 -15.49
C ASP A 28 14.41 9.55 -15.96
N GLY A 29 14.90 8.45 -15.38
CA GLY A 29 14.38 7.10 -15.61
C GLY A 29 13.06 6.81 -14.86
N PRO A 30 12.27 5.80 -15.29
CA PRO A 30 11.02 5.43 -14.61
C PRO A 30 11.17 5.15 -13.11
N ALA A 31 12.24 4.47 -12.70
CA ALA A 31 12.53 4.15 -11.30
C ALA A 31 12.70 5.41 -10.43
N GLY A 32 13.35 6.46 -10.94
CA GLY A 32 13.51 7.74 -10.24
C GLY A 32 12.17 8.43 -9.99
N ARG A 33 11.24 8.34 -10.95
CA ARG A 33 9.87 8.86 -10.79
C ARG A 33 9.08 8.08 -9.73
N VAL A 34 9.17 6.76 -9.73
CA VAL A 34 8.54 5.87 -8.74
C VAL A 34 9.06 6.14 -7.31
N ALA A 35 10.38 6.34 -7.15
CA ALA A 35 10.97 6.73 -5.88
C ALA A 35 10.42 8.07 -5.34
N ARG A 36 10.22 9.07 -6.22
CA ARG A 36 9.65 10.37 -5.84
C ARG A 36 8.21 10.26 -5.34
N VAL A 37 7.36 9.45 -6.01
CA VAL A 37 5.97 9.21 -5.56
C VAL A 37 5.97 8.54 -4.18
N SER A 38 6.87 7.57 -3.97
CA SER A 38 6.98 6.85 -2.70
C SER A 38 7.40 7.75 -1.54
N GLY A 39 8.47 8.54 -1.72
CA GLY A 39 8.95 9.46 -0.69
C GLY A 39 7.90 10.49 -0.27
N LEU A 40 7.10 11.00 -1.22
CA LEU A 40 6.01 11.93 -0.94
C LEU A 40 4.88 11.29 -0.12
N ILE A 41 4.52 10.03 -0.37
CA ILE A 41 3.54 9.27 0.44
C ILE A 41 4.06 9.10 1.88
N VAL A 42 5.31 8.69 2.05
CA VAL A 42 5.94 8.50 3.36
C VAL A 42 6.03 9.81 4.14
N GLN A 43 6.45 10.90 3.49
CA GLN A 43 6.54 12.23 4.10
C GLN A 43 5.17 12.71 4.59
N LEU A 44 4.11 12.58 3.77
CA LEU A 44 2.75 12.99 4.15
C LEU A 44 2.16 12.21 5.33
N MET A 45 2.58 10.96 5.57
CA MET A 45 2.15 10.19 6.75
C MET A 45 2.79 10.71 8.06
N HIS A 46 4.00 11.26 7.97
CA HIS A 46 4.74 11.80 9.11
C HIS A 46 4.39 13.26 9.43
N CYS A 47 3.93 14.05 8.45
CA CYS A 47 3.51 15.43 8.66
C CYS A 47 2.42 15.57 9.76
N PRO A 48 2.61 16.46 10.76
CA PRO A 48 1.58 16.78 11.74
C PRO A 48 0.44 17.60 11.11
N ARG A 49 -0.81 17.32 11.49
CA ARG A 49 -1.96 18.17 11.16
C ARG A 49 -2.19 19.20 12.27
N LYS A 50 -2.32 20.47 11.88
CA LYS A 50 -2.80 21.54 12.77
C LYS A 50 -4.33 21.40 13.00
N PRO A 51 -4.86 21.86 14.14
CA PRO A 51 -4.15 22.50 15.26
C PRO A 51 -3.63 21.54 16.34
N SER A 52 -4.07 20.27 16.38
CA SER A 52 -3.75 19.35 17.48
C SER A 52 -2.32 18.78 17.48
N GLY A 53 -1.54 19.00 16.41
CA GLY A 53 -0.14 18.57 16.31
C GLY A 53 0.06 17.07 16.03
N ALA A 54 -1.01 16.28 16.01
CA ALA A 54 -0.93 14.85 15.73
C ALA A 54 -0.60 14.58 14.24
N SER A 55 0.35 13.67 13.99
CA SER A 55 0.62 13.13 12.66
C SER A 55 -0.50 12.19 12.19
N LEU A 56 -0.59 11.97 10.88
CA LEU A 56 -1.56 11.02 10.32
C LEU A 56 -1.31 9.60 10.84
N ALA A 57 -0.05 9.21 11.05
CA ALA A 57 0.34 7.98 11.73
C ALA A 57 -0.21 7.87 13.18
N ASN A 58 -0.27 8.97 13.94
CA ASN A 58 -0.84 8.98 15.29
C ASN A 58 -2.37 8.91 15.28
N ILE A 59 -3.04 9.58 14.33
CA ILE A 59 -4.50 9.56 14.20
C ILE A 59 -4.98 8.18 13.73
N ALA A 60 -4.30 7.58 12.74
CA ALA A 60 -4.71 6.32 12.13
C ALA A 60 -4.10 5.06 12.81
N GLY A 61 -3.26 5.22 13.84
CA GLY A 61 -2.64 4.13 14.62
C GLY A 61 -1.57 3.31 13.88
N TRP A 62 -1.33 3.58 12.60
CA TRP A 62 -0.34 2.92 11.76
C TRP A 62 1.08 3.41 12.09
N ARG A 63 2.01 2.48 12.34
CA ARG A 63 3.44 2.76 12.48
C ARG A 63 4.17 2.36 11.21
N HIS A 64 4.97 3.28 10.68
CA HIS A 64 5.83 3.07 9.52
C HIS A 64 7.08 2.25 9.91
N SER A 65 7.56 1.46 8.97
CA SER A 65 8.88 0.83 8.97
C SER A 65 9.35 0.68 7.52
N SER A 66 10.65 0.54 7.31
CA SER A 66 11.15 -0.07 6.07
C SER A 66 10.55 -1.47 5.92
N CYS A 67 10.22 -1.86 4.69
CA CYS A 67 9.87 -3.25 4.42
C CYS A 67 11.10 -4.14 4.66
N PRO A 68 10.91 -5.33 5.27
CA PRO A 68 11.93 -6.38 5.19
C PRO A 68 11.99 -6.86 3.74
N LEU A 69 13.20 -7.04 3.20
CA LEU A 69 13.37 -7.64 1.88
C LEU A 69 13.25 -9.17 1.99
N PRO A 70 12.60 -9.85 1.03
CA PRO A 70 12.51 -11.31 1.02
C PRO A 70 13.89 -11.99 1.06
N SER A 71 14.02 -13.09 1.81
CA SER A 71 15.21 -13.93 1.71
C SER A 71 15.34 -14.48 0.28
N GLY A 72 16.52 -14.38 -0.32
CA GLY A 72 16.74 -14.73 -1.72
C GLY A 72 16.17 -13.72 -2.73
N TYR A 73 15.69 -12.54 -2.31
CA TYR A 73 15.16 -11.48 -3.20
C TYR A 73 16.08 -11.15 -4.40
N SER A 74 17.40 -11.12 -4.20
CA SER A 74 18.38 -10.91 -5.28
C SER A 74 18.32 -11.98 -6.37
N LEU A 75 17.97 -13.23 -6.05
CA LEU A 75 17.84 -14.33 -7.02
C LEU A 75 16.56 -14.20 -7.87
N LEU A 76 15.51 -13.58 -7.31
CA LEU A 76 14.30 -13.21 -8.05
C LEU A 76 14.54 -12.02 -9.01
N CYS A 77 15.66 -11.32 -8.83
CA CYS A 77 16.04 -10.09 -9.53
C CYS A 77 17.20 -10.33 -10.51
N ILE A 78 17.03 -11.28 -11.45
CA ILE A 78 18.03 -11.77 -12.42
C ILE A 78 18.76 -10.65 -13.20
N ASN A 79 18.15 -9.46 -13.35
CA ASN A 79 18.75 -8.29 -13.99
C ASN A 79 18.71 -7.04 -13.09
N GLY A 80 18.96 -7.23 -11.80
CA GLY A 80 18.81 -6.18 -10.78
C GLY A 80 17.35 -5.97 -10.33
N PRO A 81 17.14 -5.20 -9.24
CA PRO A 81 15.83 -5.01 -8.62
C PRO A 81 14.90 -4.17 -9.51
N ARG A 82 14.00 -4.85 -10.25
CA ARG A 82 12.92 -4.19 -11.01
C ARG A 82 11.70 -3.87 -10.18
N TRP A 83 11.61 -4.38 -8.96
CA TRP A 83 10.50 -4.17 -8.04
C TRP A 83 10.97 -4.43 -6.61
N GLU A 84 10.44 -3.70 -5.63
CA GLU A 84 10.76 -3.89 -4.21
C GLU A 84 9.56 -3.53 -3.33
N PRO A 85 9.28 -4.28 -2.25
CA PRO A 85 8.50 -3.74 -1.14
C PRO A 85 9.39 -2.70 -0.43
N SER A 86 8.93 -1.47 -0.28
CA SER A 86 9.76 -0.38 0.23
C SER A 86 9.42 0.05 1.66
N ASP A 87 8.14 0.27 1.92
CA ASP A 87 7.65 0.87 3.16
C ASP A 87 6.44 0.07 3.63
N CYS A 88 6.45 -0.40 4.88
CA CYS A 88 5.30 -1.06 5.47
C CYS A 88 4.73 -0.26 6.61
N TRP A 89 3.44 -0.51 6.88
CA TRP A 89 2.77 -0.03 8.07
C TRP A 89 2.03 -1.15 8.75
N PHE A 90 2.22 -1.25 10.07
CA PHE A 90 1.52 -2.17 10.95
C PHE A 90 0.94 -1.40 12.14
N ARG A 91 -0.09 -1.96 12.78
CA ARG A 91 -0.54 -1.48 14.10
C ARG A 91 0.27 -2.21 15.19
N PRO A 92 0.76 -1.53 16.24
CA PRO A 92 1.50 -2.17 17.34
C PRO A 92 0.64 -3.09 18.21
N SER A 93 -0.68 -3.05 18.05
CA SER A 93 -1.61 -3.91 18.79
C SER A 93 -1.49 -5.35 18.33
N LYS A 94 -1.27 -6.28 19.27
CA LYS A 94 -1.34 -7.74 19.06
C LYS A 94 -2.72 -8.24 18.57
N LYS A 95 -3.72 -7.36 18.46
CA LYS A 95 -5.06 -7.64 17.90
C LYS A 95 -5.18 -7.38 16.38
N SER A 96 -4.18 -6.77 15.74
CA SER A 96 -4.25 -6.35 14.33
C SER A 96 -3.12 -7.00 13.51
N PRO A 97 -3.36 -8.13 12.83
CA PRO A 97 -2.40 -8.74 11.92
C PRO A 97 -2.39 -8.06 10.54
N HIS A 98 -3.27 -7.09 10.28
CA HIS A 98 -3.29 -6.35 9.02
C HIS A 98 -1.98 -5.58 8.78
N VAL A 99 -1.54 -5.58 7.52
CA VAL A 99 -0.35 -4.86 7.04
C VAL A 99 -0.75 -3.97 5.86
N LYS A 100 -0.18 -2.78 5.80
CA LYS A 100 -0.16 -1.96 4.58
C LYS A 100 1.26 -1.94 4.03
N VAL A 101 1.41 -2.03 2.72
CA VAL A 101 2.71 -2.17 2.05
C VAL A 101 2.73 -1.23 0.87
N LEU A 102 3.78 -0.42 0.73
CA LEU A 102 4.10 0.31 -0.48
C LEU A 102 5.14 -0.51 -1.24
N MET A 103 4.87 -0.73 -2.52
CA MET A 103 5.77 -1.43 -3.44
C MET A 103 6.14 -0.49 -4.57
N ARG A 104 7.43 -0.44 -4.88
CA ARG A 104 7.99 0.21 -6.07
C ARG A 104 8.17 -0.84 -7.15
N SER A 105 7.91 -0.47 -8.40
CA SER A 105 8.13 -1.32 -9.57
C SER A 105 8.46 -0.47 -10.80
N SER A 106 9.46 -0.91 -11.57
CA SER A 106 9.75 -0.42 -12.93
C SER A 106 9.16 -1.33 -14.01
N ILE A 107 8.34 -2.32 -13.63
CA ILE A 107 7.52 -3.12 -14.53
C ILE A 107 6.32 -2.28 -15.00
N GLU A 108 5.92 -2.51 -16.26
CA GLU A 108 4.76 -1.87 -16.88
C GLU A 108 3.43 -2.33 -16.27
N ALA A 109 2.44 -1.44 -16.24
CA ALA A 109 1.18 -1.65 -15.55
C ALA A 109 0.14 -2.30 -16.47
N LYS A 110 -0.21 -3.57 -16.20
CA LYS A 110 -1.32 -4.25 -16.88
C LYS A 110 -2.64 -4.00 -16.16
N GLU A 111 -3.60 -3.38 -16.84
CA GLU A 111 -4.97 -3.18 -16.33
C GLU A 111 -5.69 -4.53 -16.20
N GLY A 112 -6.58 -4.66 -15.20
CA GLY A 112 -7.42 -5.85 -15.01
C GLY A 112 -6.74 -7.13 -14.49
N GLU A 113 -5.41 -7.16 -14.33
CA GLU A 113 -4.67 -8.33 -13.80
C GLU A 113 -3.55 -7.92 -12.82
N PRO A 114 -3.39 -8.57 -11.64
CA PRO A 114 -2.26 -8.36 -10.75
C PRO A 114 -0.97 -8.95 -11.33
N SER A 115 0.19 -8.32 -11.06
CA SER A 115 1.49 -8.87 -11.45
C SER A 115 1.93 -9.97 -10.47
N ARG A 116 2.78 -10.89 -10.96
CA ARG A 116 3.39 -11.95 -10.15
C ARG A 116 4.13 -11.39 -8.92
N GLU A 117 4.76 -10.24 -9.09
CA GLU A 117 5.55 -9.53 -8.10
C GLU A 117 4.67 -8.90 -7.02
N GLU A 118 3.50 -8.35 -7.39
CA GLU A 118 2.50 -7.89 -6.43
C GLU A 118 1.99 -9.05 -5.56
N ILE A 119 1.64 -10.18 -6.20
CA ILE A 119 1.22 -11.40 -5.49
C ILE A 119 2.34 -11.96 -4.60
N PHE A 120 3.59 -11.90 -5.05
CA PHE A 120 4.74 -12.33 -4.24
C PHE A 120 4.94 -11.43 -3.01
N VAL A 121 4.89 -10.10 -3.16
CA VAL A 121 4.99 -9.15 -2.04
C VAL A 121 3.85 -9.37 -1.04
N ILE A 122 2.62 -9.59 -1.53
CA ILE A 122 1.46 -9.93 -0.69
C ILE A 122 1.74 -11.20 0.11
N ALA A 123 2.06 -12.31 -0.54
CA ALA A 123 2.28 -13.60 0.13
C ALA A 123 3.46 -13.56 1.12
N TYR A 124 4.56 -12.89 0.75
CA TYR A 124 5.71 -12.72 1.64
C TYR A 124 5.34 -11.89 2.90
N MET A 125 4.64 -10.77 2.74
CA MET A 125 4.27 -9.92 3.88
C MET A 125 3.21 -10.56 4.77
N MET A 126 2.36 -11.46 4.24
CA MET A 126 1.48 -12.32 5.05
C MET A 126 2.29 -13.24 5.96
N ILE A 127 3.24 -14.00 5.40
CA ILE A 127 4.08 -14.94 6.15
C ILE A 127 4.93 -14.20 7.19
N HIS A 128 5.65 -13.15 6.78
CA HIS A 128 6.47 -12.35 7.69
C HIS A 128 5.65 -11.74 8.83
N ARG A 129 4.41 -11.31 8.58
CA ARG A 129 3.56 -10.77 9.65
C ARG A 129 3.10 -11.85 10.62
N LEU A 130 2.63 -13.00 10.14
CA LEU A 130 2.21 -14.10 11.01
C LEU A 130 3.37 -14.68 11.84
N GLN A 131 4.61 -14.53 11.37
CA GLN A 131 5.84 -14.87 12.11
C GLN A 131 6.27 -13.81 13.14
N SER A 132 5.62 -12.64 13.21
CA SER A 132 6.00 -11.57 14.15
C SER A 132 5.36 -11.73 15.54
N GLU A 133 6.09 -11.34 16.59
CA GLU A 133 5.72 -11.60 17.99
C GLU A 133 4.28 -11.21 18.36
N GLY A 134 3.54 -12.15 18.96
CA GLY A 134 2.17 -11.88 19.40
C GLY A 134 1.13 -11.98 18.29
N MET A 135 1.49 -12.45 17.09
CA MET A 135 0.54 -12.79 16.03
C MET A 135 0.01 -14.24 16.13
N ASP A 136 0.42 -14.99 17.16
CA ASP A 136 0.17 -16.42 17.40
C ASP A 136 -1.32 -16.83 17.47
N LYS A 137 -2.22 -15.84 17.53
CA LYS A 137 -3.68 -15.99 17.61
C LYS A 137 -4.41 -15.70 16.28
N HIS A 138 -3.67 -15.29 15.25
CA HIS A 138 -4.22 -14.96 13.93
C HIS A 138 -3.81 -16.02 12.93
N VAL A 139 -4.77 -16.45 12.11
CA VAL A 139 -4.50 -17.42 11.02
C VAL A 139 -4.36 -16.70 9.66
N ILE A 140 -4.76 -15.43 9.61
CA ILE A 140 -4.66 -14.56 8.44
C ILE A 140 -4.00 -13.23 8.85
N ALA A 141 -3.08 -12.73 8.02
CA ALA A 141 -2.62 -11.35 8.04
C ALA A 141 -3.06 -10.63 6.76
N PRO A 142 -4.18 -9.87 6.73
CA PRO A 142 -4.63 -9.22 5.50
C PRO A 142 -3.64 -8.14 5.05
N VAL A 143 -3.31 -8.11 3.75
CA VAL A 143 -2.34 -7.17 3.18
C VAL A 143 -3.05 -6.18 2.24
N MET A 144 -2.86 -4.89 2.49
CA MET A 144 -3.17 -3.82 1.56
C MET A 144 -1.89 -3.40 0.83
N LEU A 145 -1.77 -3.73 -0.46
CA LEU A 145 -0.64 -3.36 -1.29
C LEU A 145 -0.96 -2.07 -2.08
N LEU A 146 -0.19 -1.03 -1.80
CA LEU A 146 -0.11 0.20 -2.59
C LEU A 146 1.02 0.00 -3.61
N SER A 147 0.64 -0.37 -4.83
CA SER A 147 1.59 -0.69 -5.90
C SER A 147 1.85 0.55 -6.74
N ILE A 148 3.11 1.00 -6.84
CA ILE A 148 3.56 2.09 -7.71
C ILE A 148 4.47 1.50 -8.79
N MET A 149 4.07 1.68 -10.05
CA MET A 149 4.62 1.03 -11.24
C MET A 149 5.32 2.02 -12.16
N ALA A 150 5.84 1.52 -13.29
CA ALA A 150 6.39 2.35 -14.35
C ALA A 150 5.44 3.50 -14.76
N GLU A 151 6.04 4.58 -15.26
CA GLU A 151 5.31 5.77 -15.74
C GLU A 151 4.40 6.44 -14.70
N CYS A 152 4.71 6.27 -13.42
CA CYS A 152 3.88 6.78 -12.32
C CYS A 152 2.45 6.22 -12.33
N HIS A 153 2.21 5.03 -12.89
CA HIS A 153 0.96 4.32 -12.66
C HIS A 153 0.99 3.62 -11.29
N GLY A 154 -0.18 3.24 -10.79
CA GLY A 154 -0.27 2.49 -9.55
C GLY A 154 -1.69 2.13 -9.18
N ARG A 155 -1.84 1.16 -8.28
CA ARG A 155 -3.14 0.62 -7.85
C ARG A 155 -3.10 0.17 -6.39
N ILE A 156 -4.28 -0.09 -5.86
CA ILE A 156 -4.49 -0.57 -4.50
C ILE A 156 -5.01 -2.00 -4.61
N LEU A 157 -4.31 -2.96 -4.03
CA LEU A 157 -4.78 -4.33 -3.88
C LEU A 157 -5.06 -4.58 -2.39
N ILE A 158 -6.11 -5.34 -2.10
CA ILE A 158 -6.43 -5.82 -0.75
C ILE A 158 -6.57 -7.33 -0.85
N ALA A 159 -5.74 -8.07 -0.13
CA ALA A 159 -5.66 -9.52 -0.23
C ALA A 159 -5.62 -10.21 1.14
N TYR A 160 -6.21 -11.39 1.21
CA TYR A 160 -6.24 -12.25 2.39
C TYR A 160 -6.36 -13.73 2.00
N CYS A 161 -5.91 -14.63 2.88
CA CYS A 161 -6.07 -16.07 2.66
C CYS A 161 -7.43 -16.54 3.16
N ASP A 162 -8.21 -17.21 2.31
CA ASP A 162 -9.48 -17.85 2.66
C ASP A 162 -9.49 -19.31 2.17
N GLY A 163 -9.67 -20.27 3.07
CA GLY A 163 -9.74 -21.70 2.74
C GLY A 163 -8.56 -22.25 1.93
N GLY A 164 -7.35 -21.67 2.07
CA GLY A 164 -6.17 -22.02 1.28
C GLY A 164 -6.05 -21.33 -0.09
N LYS A 165 -6.94 -20.38 -0.41
CA LYS A 165 -6.89 -19.54 -1.61
C LYS A 165 -6.53 -18.11 -1.24
N LEU A 166 -5.78 -17.42 -2.11
CA LEU A 166 -5.53 -15.98 -1.97
C LEU A 166 -6.70 -15.20 -2.58
N ALA A 167 -7.61 -14.71 -1.74
CA ALA A 167 -8.65 -13.79 -2.16
C ALA A 167 -8.05 -12.39 -2.34
N THR A 168 -8.24 -11.78 -3.50
CA THR A 168 -7.67 -10.47 -3.84
C THR A 168 -8.73 -9.58 -4.49
N GLN A 169 -8.86 -8.35 -3.98
CA GLN A 169 -9.58 -7.25 -4.61
C GLN A 169 -8.56 -6.20 -5.09
N MET A 170 -8.87 -5.45 -6.14
CA MET A 170 -7.99 -4.37 -6.62
C MET A 170 -8.77 -3.18 -7.20
N SER A 171 -8.15 -2.00 -7.13
CA SER A 171 -8.54 -0.85 -7.97
C SER A 171 -8.08 -1.06 -9.41
N GLY A 172 -8.70 -0.34 -10.35
CA GLY A 172 -8.07 -0.08 -11.65
C GLY A 172 -6.81 0.79 -11.49
N LEU A 173 -6.11 1.03 -12.60
CA LEU A 173 -4.89 1.83 -12.59
C LEU A 173 -5.18 3.32 -12.37
N HIS A 174 -4.37 3.93 -11.51
CA HIS A 174 -4.39 5.34 -11.20
C HIS A 174 -3.07 5.99 -11.61
N CYS A 175 -3.14 7.20 -12.14
CA CYS A 175 -2.00 7.91 -12.71
C CYS A 175 -1.50 8.97 -11.72
N PHE A 176 -0.22 8.94 -11.34
CA PHE A 176 0.37 9.74 -10.26
C PHE A 176 1.28 10.88 -10.75
N TYR A 177 1.19 11.31 -12.01
CA TYR A 177 1.75 12.62 -12.38
C TYR A 177 1.10 13.75 -11.55
N SER A 178 1.85 14.83 -11.27
CA SER A 178 1.46 15.93 -10.36
C SER A 178 0.09 16.56 -10.65
N ARG A 179 -0.37 16.52 -11.90
CA ARG A 179 -1.70 16.99 -12.34
C ARG A 179 -2.89 16.17 -11.78
N TYR A 180 -2.64 14.98 -11.21
CA TYR A 180 -3.64 14.02 -10.74
C TYR A 180 -3.66 13.85 -9.21
N GLN A 181 -3.91 14.94 -8.46
CA GLN A 181 -4.04 14.93 -6.99
C GLN A 181 -5.06 13.90 -6.44
N ASP A 182 -5.98 13.42 -7.28
CA ASP A 182 -7.04 12.49 -6.92
C ASP A 182 -6.52 11.07 -6.67
N SER A 183 -5.59 10.60 -7.50
CA SER A 183 -4.88 9.34 -7.32
C SER A 183 -4.16 9.31 -5.97
N TYR A 184 -3.42 10.38 -5.66
CA TYR A 184 -2.80 10.58 -4.35
C TYR A 184 -3.84 10.63 -3.23
N THR A 185 -4.95 11.34 -3.40
CA THR A 185 -6.00 11.46 -2.37
C THR A 185 -6.65 10.10 -2.07
N LEU A 186 -6.86 9.27 -3.10
CA LEU A 186 -7.37 7.91 -2.94
C LEU A 186 -6.36 7.02 -2.21
N MET A 187 -5.10 7.00 -2.66
CA MET A 187 -4.01 6.24 -2.04
C MET A 187 -3.86 6.59 -0.55
N MET A 188 -3.88 7.89 -0.22
CA MET A 188 -3.78 8.36 1.16
C MET A 188 -5.03 8.06 2.00
N ARG A 189 -6.23 7.99 1.40
CA ARG A 189 -7.46 7.55 2.10
C ARG A 189 -7.37 6.07 2.48
N TYR A 190 -6.97 5.21 1.55
CA TYR A 190 -6.77 3.79 1.84
C TYR A 190 -5.64 3.56 2.85
N LEU A 191 -4.52 4.28 2.74
CA LEU A 191 -3.42 4.20 3.72
C LEU A 191 -3.86 4.66 5.12
N ALA A 192 -4.65 5.73 5.22
CA ALA A 192 -5.19 6.25 6.48
C ALA A 192 -6.38 5.44 7.06
N ALA A 193 -7.04 4.60 6.27
CA ALA A 193 -8.20 3.81 6.72
C ALA A 193 -7.87 2.88 7.91
N GLY A 194 -8.90 2.46 8.64
CA GLY A 194 -8.77 1.40 9.64
C GLY A 194 -8.39 0.04 9.05
N ASP A 195 -8.20 -0.93 9.93
CA ASP A 195 -8.37 -2.35 9.65
C ASP A 195 -9.81 -2.78 10.00
N GLU A 196 -10.38 -3.67 9.19
CA GLU A 196 -11.70 -4.28 9.38
C GLU A 196 -11.62 -5.79 9.09
N GLY A 197 -12.54 -6.55 9.68
CA GLY A 197 -12.61 -8.02 9.58
C GLY A 197 -11.94 -8.76 10.75
N ASP A 198 -12.57 -9.84 11.20
CA ASP A 198 -11.97 -10.78 12.17
C ASP A 198 -10.96 -11.68 11.47
N THR A 199 -9.78 -11.81 12.06
CA THR A 199 -8.61 -12.53 11.55
C THR A 199 -8.21 -13.71 12.44
N THR A 200 -8.96 -13.93 13.53
CA THR A 200 -8.82 -15.03 14.48
C THR A 200 -9.77 -16.19 14.17
N THR A 201 -10.96 -15.92 13.60
CA THR A 201 -11.99 -16.96 13.38
C THR A 201 -12.18 -17.38 11.91
N LEU A 202 -11.33 -18.30 11.41
CA LEU A 202 -11.54 -18.93 10.10
C LEU A 202 -12.59 -20.07 10.09
N LEU A 203 -13.03 -20.54 11.26
CA LEU A 203 -13.71 -21.85 11.41
C LEU A 203 -15.11 -21.77 12.06
N ALA A 204 -15.79 -20.62 11.97
CA ALA A 204 -17.09 -20.40 12.64
C ALA A 204 -18.33 -20.34 11.70
N LYS A 205 -18.17 -20.49 10.38
CA LYS A 205 -19.26 -20.29 9.38
C LYS A 205 -19.47 -21.46 8.41
N ARG A 206 -19.20 -22.69 8.86
CA ARG A 206 -19.78 -23.90 8.25
C ARG A 206 -20.52 -24.68 9.33
N GLY A 207 -21.83 -24.44 9.42
CA GLY A 207 -22.74 -25.43 9.99
C GLY A 207 -22.86 -26.65 9.06
N PRO A 208 -23.47 -27.75 9.53
CA PRO A 208 -23.76 -28.93 8.73
C PRO A 208 -24.81 -28.65 7.63
#